data_AF-A0A6J4FYA6-F1
#
_entry.id   AF-A0A6J4FYA6-F1
#
_cell.length_a   1.000
_cell.length_b   1.000
_cell.length_c   1.000
_cell.angle_alpha   90.00
_cell.angle_beta   90.00
_cell.angle_gamma   90.00
#
_symmetry.space_group_name_H-M   'P 1'
#
loop_
_entity.id
_entity.type
_entity.pdbx_description
1 polymer ?
#
loop_
_entity_poly.entity_id
_entity_poly.type
_entity_poly.pdbx_seq_one_letter_code
_entity_poly.pdbx_strand_id
1 'polypeptide(L)'
;MPSRLLAWSSVLLGFALGGFFDGILLHQILQWHHLLSGLESGGFARIEGQILADGLFHLLMYAVAAVGLALLWLARDEFAQAGRGVFALLLMGFGGWHGLDAVVSHWLLGIHRIRMDTEVPLAYDLAWVAVFGLLPFLAGAWLLRRVRADAAAPF
;
A
#
# COMPACT_ATOMS: atom_id res chain seq x y z
N MET A 1 15.50 -16.61 9.12
CA MET A 1 14.59 -16.07 8.07
C MET A 1 13.17 -16.13 8.62
N PRO A 2 12.32 -15.10 8.44
CA PRO A 2 10.93 -15.18 8.85
C PRO A 2 10.25 -16.39 8.21
N SER A 3 9.37 -17.10 8.92
CA SER A 3 8.51 -18.08 8.27
C SER A 3 7.69 -17.42 7.16
N ARG A 4 7.15 -18.25 6.27
CA ARG A 4 6.24 -17.79 5.21
C ARG A 4 5.04 -17.04 5.80
N LEU A 5 4.53 -17.47 6.95
CA LEU A 5 3.41 -16.82 7.62
C LEU A 5 3.78 -15.41 8.07
N LEU A 6 4.92 -15.26 8.75
CA LEU A 6 5.39 -13.95 9.22
C LEU A 6 5.78 -13.01 8.07
N ALA A 7 6.30 -13.57 6.98
CA ALA A 7 6.61 -12.78 5.81
C ALA A 7 5.33 -12.22 5.15
N TRP A 8 4.33 -13.08 4.93
CA TRP A 8 3.06 -12.67 4.37
C TRP A 8 2.28 -11.73 5.29
N SER A 9 2.30 -11.94 6.60
CA SER A 9 1.67 -11.01 7.53
C SER A 9 2.25 -9.60 7.37
N SER A 10 3.57 -9.48 7.34
CA SER A 10 4.27 -8.20 7.20
C SER A 10 3.93 -7.51 5.88
N VAL A 11 3.95 -8.24 4.75
CA VAL A 11 3.62 -7.69 3.43
C VAL A 11 2.16 -7.25 3.36
N LEU A 12 1.20 -8.07 3.82
CA LEU A 12 -0.22 -7.74 3.79
C LEU A 12 -0.55 -6.53 4.67
N LEU A 13 0.04 -6.46 5.86
CA LEU A 13 -0.12 -5.30 6.74
C LEU A 13 0.44 -4.03 6.09
N GLY A 14 1.63 -4.12 5.49
CA GLY A 14 2.21 -3.01 4.74
C GLY A 14 1.31 -2.55 3.59
N PHE A 15 0.80 -3.50 2.81
CA PHE A 15 -0.08 -3.22 1.68
C PHE A 15 -1.38 -2.54 2.11
N ALA A 16 -2.03 -3.06 3.15
CA ALA A 16 -3.23 -2.44 3.72
C ALA A 16 -2.95 -1.03 4.26
N LEU A 17 -1.83 -0.84 4.97
CA LEU A 17 -1.42 0.49 5.46
C LEU A 17 -1.14 1.47 4.32
N GLY A 18 -0.61 1.00 3.18
CA GLY A 18 -0.48 1.80 1.97
C GLY A 18 -1.84 2.26 1.45
N GLY A 19 -2.79 1.33 1.34
CA GLY A 19 -4.16 1.65 0.91
C GLY A 19 -4.89 2.60 1.86
N PHE A 20 -4.76 2.40 3.18
CA PHE A 20 -5.30 3.33 4.16
C PHE A 20 -4.65 4.71 4.07
N PHE A 21 -3.32 4.77 3.91
CA PHE A 21 -2.61 6.03 3.80
C PHE A 21 -3.11 6.84 2.60
N ASP A 22 -3.23 6.18 1.44
CA ASP A 22 -3.74 6.77 0.22
C ASP A 22 -5.21 7.21 0.37
N GLY A 23 -6.11 6.31 0.76
CA GLY A 23 -7.53 6.60 0.90
C GLY A 23 -7.85 7.67 1.96
N ILE A 24 -7.12 7.69 3.08
CA ILE A 24 -7.32 8.71 4.11
C ILE A 24 -6.71 10.05 3.67
N LEU A 25 -5.46 10.04 3.22
CA LEU A 25 -4.77 11.29 2.91
C LEU A 25 -5.31 11.92 1.63
N LEU A 26 -5.40 11.17 0.53
CA LEU A 26 -5.79 11.69 -0.77
C LEU A 26 -7.30 11.81 -0.93
N HIS A 27 -8.08 10.81 -0.50
CA HIS A 27 -9.53 10.87 -0.72
C HIS A 27 -10.28 11.70 0.32
N GLN A 28 -9.85 11.66 1.59
CA GLN A 28 -10.63 12.25 2.67
C GLN A 28 -10.07 13.58 3.17
N ILE A 29 -8.76 13.66 3.43
CA ILE A 29 -8.12 14.86 3.97
C ILE A 29 -7.89 15.90 2.87
N LEU A 30 -7.18 15.51 1.81
CA LEU A 30 -6.82 16.42 0.71
C LEU A 30 -7.92 16.51 -0.35
N GLN A 31 -8.73 15.45 -0.48
CA GLN A 31 -9.83 15.35 -1.44
C GLN A 31 -9.37 15.59 -2.88
N TRP A 32 -8.13 15.18 -3.21
CA TRP A 32 -7.55 15.37 -4.54
C TRP A 32 -8.18 14.44 -5.58
N HIS A 33 -8.67 13.28 -5.14
CA HIS A 33 -9.44 12.34 -5.92
C HIS A 33 -10.17 11.37 -4.99
N HIS A 34 -11.19 10.70 -5.50
CA HIS A 34 -11.83 9.52 -4.93
C HIS A 34 -11.50 8.31 -5.80
N LEU A 35 -11.77 7.09 -5.30
CA LEU A 35 -11.45 5.85 -6.00
C LEU A 35 -11.99 5.79 -7.44
N LEU A 36 -13.14 6.40 -7.69
CA LEU A 36 -13.83 6.35 -8.97
C LEU A 36 -13.94 7.74 -9.63
N SER A 37 -13.05 8.68 -9.30
CA SER A 37 -13.13 10.06 -9.81
C SER A 37 -13.08 10.19 -11.34
N GLY A 38 -12.53 9.21 -12.06
CA GLY A 38 -12.53 9.15 -13.52
C GLY A 38 -13.86 8.70 -14.13
N LEU A 39 -14.84 8.28 -13.33
CA LEU A 39 -16.19 7.92 -13.81
C LEU A 39 -17.12 9.15 -13.78
N GLU A 40 -17.27 9.78 -14.94
CA GLU A 40 -18.02 11.03 -15.10
C GLU A 40 -19.55 10.87 -15.26
N SER A 41 -20.06 9.64 -15.26
CA SER A 41 -21.49 9.36 -15.45
C SER A 41 -22.06 8.32 -14.48
N GLY A 42 -23.37 8.35 -14.28
CA GLY A 42 -24.08 7.40 -13.42
C GLY A 42 -24.00 7.73 -11.93
N GLY A 43 -24.36 6.77 -11.09
CA GLY A 43 -24.43 6.96 -9.62
C GLY A 43 -23.08 7.30 -8.99
N PHE A 44 -21.97 6.88 -9.60
CA PHE A 44 -20.61 7.16 -9.10
C PHE A 44 -20.10 8.55 -9.48
N ALA A 45 -20.71 9.26 -10.44
CA ALA A 45 -20.35 10.65 -10.71
C ALA A 45 -20.74 11.60 -9.55
N ARG A 46 -21.62 11.14 -8.66
CA ARG A 46 -22.06 11.89 -7.49
C ARG A 46 -21.17 11.63 -6.29
N ILE A 47 -21.07 12.62 -5.41
CA ILE A 47 -20.25 12.53 -4.20
C ILE A 47 -20.66 11.37 -3.29
N GLU A 48 -21.95 11.03 -3.18
CA GLU A 48 -22.38 9.91 -2.34
C GLU A 48 -21.89 8.57 -2.89
N GLY A 49 -21.84 8.43 -4.22
CA GLY A 49 -21.29 7.26 -4.89
C GLY A 49 -19.77 7.14 -4.70
N GLN A 50 -19.05 8.26 -4.76
CA GLN A 50 -17.61 8.32 -4.51
C GLN A 50 -17.28 7.95 -3.06
N ILE A 51 -17.99 8.53 -2.09
CA ILE A 51 -17.84 8.21 -0.66
C ILE A 51 -18.13 6.72 -0.40
N LEU A 52 -19.16 6.16 -1.04
CA LEU A 52 -19.45 4.72 -0.94
C LEU A 52 -18.28 3.89 -1.47
N ALA A 53 -17.76 4.23 -2.65
CA ALA A 53 -16.65 3.51 -3.27
C ALA A 53 -15.38 3.56 -2.38
N ASP A 54 -15.06 4.74 -1.83
CA ASP A 54 -13.98 4.90 -0.87
C ASP A 54 -14.19 4.06 0.40
N GLY A 55 -15.42 4.03 0.93
CA GLY A 55 -15.75 3.21 2.09
C GLY A 55 -15.57 1.71 1.83
N LEU A 56 -16.00 1.23 0.65
CA LEU A 56 -15.80 -0.15 0.22
C LEU A 56 -14.31 -0.48 0.02
N PHE A 57 -13.54 0.46 -0.51
CA PHE A 57 -12.08 0.33 -0.62
C PHE A 57 -11.42 0.21 0.75
N HIS A 58 -11.77 1.07 1.71
CA HIS A 58 -11.28 0.96 3.08
C HIS A 58 -11.70 -0.35 3.75
N LEU A 59 -12.92 -0.83 3.50
CA LEU A 59 -13.38 -2.13 3.99
C LEU A 59 -12.53 -3.28 3.42
N LEU A 60 -12.17 -3.22 2.13
CA LEU A 60 -11.24 -4.17 1.53
C LEU A 60 -9.87 -4.11 2.21
N MET A 61 -9.33 -2.91 2.46
CA MET A 61 -8.06 -2.76 3.19
C MET A 61 -8.15 -3.29 4.62
N TYR A 62 -9.29 -3.16 5.31
CA TYR A 62 -9.53 -3.80 6.60
C TYR A 62 -9.50 -5.32 6.51
N ALA A 63 -10.10 -5.92 5.47
CA ALA A 63 -10.05 -7.36 5.26
C ALA A 63 -8.61 -7.84 5.02
N VAL A 64 -7.84 -7.13 4.19
CA VAL A 64 -6.40 -7.43 3.95
C VAL A 64 -5.60 -7.31 5.26
N ALA A 65 -5.82 -6.24 6.03
CA ALA A 65 -5.19 -6.05 7.32
C ALA A 65 -5.57 -7.14 8.32
N ALA A 66 -6.83 -7.55 8.37
CA ALA A 66 -7.31 -8.61 9.26
C ALA A 66 -6.64 -9.96 8.95
N VAL A 67 -6.49 -10.31 7.67
CA VAL A 67 -5.71 -11.50 7.26
C VAL A 67 -4.24 -11.33 7.69
N GLY A 68 -3.63 -10.17 7.46
CA GLY A 68 -2.27 -9.88 7.91
C GLY A 68 -2.10 -10.04 9.42
N LEU A 69 -3.02 -9.50 10.23
CA LEU A 69 -3.03 -9.64 11.69
C LEU A 69 -3.24 -11.09 12.14
N ALA A 70 -4.12 -11.84 11.47
CA ALA A 70 -4.34 -13.25 11.79
C ALA A 70 -3.06 -14.08 11.54
N LEU A 71 -2.38 -13.85 10.41
CA LEU A 71 -1.10 -14.50 10.12
C LEU A 71 -0.01 -14.07 11.13
N LEU A 72 0.02 -12.79 11.52
CA LEU A 72 0.94 -12.30 12.55
C LEU A 72 0.67 -12.99 13.91
N TRP A 73 -0.59 -13.14 14.29
CA TRP A 73 -0.99 -13.82 15.51
C TRP A 73 -0.57 -15.30 15.53
N LEU A 74 -0.69 -15.98 14.40
CA LEU A 74 -0.23 -17.37 14.24
C LEU A 74 1.30 -17.48 14.31
N ALA A 75 2.03 -16.47 13.83
CA ALA A 75 3.48 -16.42 13.85
C ALA A 75 4.06 -15.60 15.03
N ARG A 76 3.27 -15.35 16.07
CA ARG A 76 3.62 -14.42 17.18
C ARG A 76 4.92 -14.80 17.91
N ASP A 77 5.21 -16.08 18.04
CA ASP A 77 6.41 -16.57 18.74
C ASP A 77 7.68 -16.29 17.92
N GLU A 78 7.55 -16.28 16.59
CA GLU A 78 8.64 -15.88 15.68
C GLU A 78 8.79 -14.36 15.62
N PHE A 79 7.68 -13.62 15.66
CA PHE A 79 7.68 -12.15 15.60
C PHE A 79 8.57 -11.53 16.67
N ALA A 80 8.55 -12.07 17.90
CA ALA A 80 9.41 -11.63 19.00
C ALA A 80 10.92 -11.68 18.67
N GLN A 81 11.32 -12.52 17.71
CA GLN A 81 12.72 -12.73 17.30
C GLN A 81 13.01 -12.17 15.91
N ALA A 82 12.02 -11.60 15.22
CA ALA A 82 12.10 -11.34 13.79
C ALA A 82 12.88 -10.07 13.40
N GLY A 83 13.19 -9.23 14.38
CA GLY A 83 14.06 -8.06 14.24
C GLY A 83 13.62 -7.13 13.09
N ARG A 84 14.61 -6.58 12.36
CA ARG A 84 14.37 -5.59 11.30
C ARG A 84 13.75 -6.18 10.01
N GLY A 85 13.67 -7.52 9.91
CA GLY A 85 13.16 -8.20 8.71
C GLY A 85 11.65 -8.01 8.50
N VAL A 86 10.87 -7.92 9.58
CA VAL A 86 9.42 -7.65 9.51
C VAL A 86 9.16 -6.24 8.97
N PHE A 87 9.87 -5.25 9.50
CA PHE A 87 9.75 -3.87 9.03
C PHE A 87 10.14 -3.73 7.56
N ALA A 88 11.18 -4.44 7.12
CA ALA A 88 11.59 -4.48 5.72
C ALA A 88 10.46 -4.96 4.79
N LEU A 89 9.77 -6.05 5.18
CA LEU A 89 8.67 -6.63 4.41
C LEU A 89 7.40 -5.76 4.47
N LEU A 90 7.16 -5.09 5.59
CA LEU A 90 6.09 -4.10 5.72
C LEU A 90 6.30 -2.93 4.75
N LEU A 91 7.51 -2.38 4.66
CA LEU A 91 7.83 -1.33 3.69
C LEU A 91 7.63 -1.79 2.24
N MET A 92 7.99 -3.03 1.93
CA MET A 92 7.73 -3.62 0.61
C MET A 92 6.24 -3.77 0.32
N GLY A 93 5.43 -4.17 1.30
CA GLY A 93 3.98 -4.19 1.16
C GLY A 93 3.39 -2.80 0.89
N PHE A 94 3.81 -1.80 1.69
CA PHE A 94 3.36 -0.41 1.57
C PHE A 94 3.69 0.16 0.18
N GLY A 95 4.93 -0.01 -0.27
CA GLY A 95 5.34 0.43 -1.60
C GLY A 95 4.64 -0.36 -2.72
N GLY A 96 4.36 -1.64 -2.48
CA GLY A 96 3.65 -2.51 -3.40
C GLY A 96 2.22 -2.06 -3.70
N TRP A 97 1.49 -1.55 -2.70
CA TRP A 97 0.16 -0.95 -2.91
C TRP A 97 0.23 0.23 -3.90
N HIS A 98 1.08 1.22 -3.61
CA HIS A 98 1.21 2.41 -4.44
C HIS A 98 1.69 2.10 -5.85
N GLY A 99 2.54 1.08 -6.02
CA GLY A 99 2.93 0.58 -7.34
C GLY A 99 1.78 -0.07 -8.09
N LEU A 100 0.98 -0.91 -7.41
CA LEU A 100 -0.20 -1.55 -7.99
C LEU A 100 -1.22 -0.49 -8.43
N ASP A 101 -1.52 0.45 -7.56
CA ASP A 101 -2.50 1.50 -7.81
C ASP A 101 -2.08 2.42 -8.96
N ALA A 102 -0.83 2.89 -8.97
CA ALA A 102 -0.30 3.68 -10.07
C ALA A 102 -0.40 2.97 -11.43
N VAL A 103 -0.02 1.69 -11.50
CA VAL A 103 -0.05 0.97 -12.78
C VAL A 103 -1.46 0.62 -13.19
N VAL A 104 -2.25 0.04 -12.27
CA VAL A 104 -3.56 -0.52 -12.59
C VAL A 104 -4.62 0.58 -12.61
N SER A 105 -4.80 1.31 -11.52
CA SER A 105 -5.87 2.30 -11.38
C SER A 105 -5.61 3.54 -12.22
N HIS A 106 -4.40 4.11 -12.15
CA HIS A 106 -4.13 5.38 -12.83
C HIS A 106 -3.83 5.25 -14.32
N TRP A 107 -2.99 4.28 -14.70
CA TRP A 107 -2.45 4.22 -16.06
C TRP A 107 -3.20 3.24 -16.96
N LEU A 108 -3.54 2.05 -16.45
CA LEU A 108 -4.22 1.03 -17.24
C LEU A 108 -5.73 1.27 -17.31
N LEU A 109 -6.38 1.46 -16.15
CA LEU A 109 -7.83 1.64 -16.07
C LEU A 109 -8.25 3.11 -16.17
N GLY A 110 -7.40 4.04 -15.73
CA GLY A 110 -7.71 5.48 -15.73
C GLY A 110 -8.90 5.85 -14.84
N ILE A 111 -9.16 5.07 -13.79
CA ILE A 111 -10.34 5.27 -12.91
C ILE A 111 -10.17 6.44 -11.93
N HIS A 112 -8.95 6.89 -11.70
CA HIS A 112 -8.58 8.14 -11.04
C HIS A 112 -7.11 8.47 -11.36
N ARG A 113 -6.64 9.64 -10.98
CA ARG A 113 -5.22 10.06 -10.96
C ARG A 113 -4.92 10.60 -9.58
N ILE A 114 -3.64 10.72 -9.21
CA ILE A 114 -3.25 11.25 -7.89
C ILE A 114 -3.89 12.62 -7.60
N ARG A 115 -3.95 13.47 -8.62
CA ARG A 115 -4.61 14.76 -8.53
C ARG A 115 -5.40 15.01 -9.80
N MET A 116 -6.71 15.18 -9.66
CA MET A 116 -7.63 15.34 -10.80
C MET A 116 -7.64 16.79 -11.33
N ASP A 117 -7.44 17.77 -10.44
CA ASP A 117 -7.56 19.21 -10.70
C ASP A 117 -6.22 19.86 -11.10
N THR A 118 -5.49 19.27 -12.05
CA THR A 118 -4.18 19.79 -12.47
C THR A 118 -3.93 19.60 -13.96
N GLU A 119 -3.17 20.52 -14.56
CA GLU A 119 -2.76 20.43 -15.97
C GLU A 119 -1.63 19.40 -16.20
N VAL A 120 -0.98 18.94 -15.12
CA VAL A 120 0.17 18.02 -15.16
C VAL A 120 -0.04 16.75 -14.33
N PRO A 121 -1.12 15.97 -14.56
CA PRO A 121 -1.48 14.83 -13.71
C PRO A 121 -0.38 13.75 -13.67
N LEU A 122 0.32 13.53 -14.78
CA LEU A 122 1.41 12.56 -14.85
C LEU A 122 2.57 12.91 -13.90
N ALA A 123 2.87 14.20 -13.69
CA ALA A 123 3.95 14.59 -12.80
C ALA A 123 3.63 14.23 -11.33
N TYR A 124 2.36 14.40 -10.92
CA TYR A 124 1.89 14.01 -9.59
C TYR A 124 1.91 12.49 -9.41
N ASP A 125 1.44 11.73 -10.40
CA ASP A 125 1.52 10.27 -10.36
C ASP A 125 2.95 9.76 -10.22
N LEU A 126 3.88 10.29 -11.02
CA LEU A 126 5.28 9.89 -10.98
C LEU A 126 5.93 10.27 -9.63
N ALA A 127 5.63 11.45 -9.11
CA ALA A 127 6.13 11.86 -7.80
C ALA A 127 5.59 10.97 -6.67
N TRP A 128 4.29 10.66 -6.69
CA TRP A 128 3.65 9.82 -5.68
C TRP A 128 4.20 8.40 -5.68
N VAL A 129 4.22 7.75 -6.84
CA VAL A 129 4.75 6.38 -6.96
C VAL A 129 6.25 6.34 -6.66
N ALA A 130 7.01 7.39 -6.98
CA ALA A 130 8.43 7.45 -6.62
C ALA A 130 8.64 7.52 -5.10
N VAL A 131 7.91 8.42 -4.41
CA VAL A 131 8.10 8.70 -2.98
C VAL A 131 7.45 7.66 -2.07
N PHE A 132 6.24 7.20 -2.39
CA PHE A 132 5.47 6.28 -1.53
C PHE A 132 5.41 4.84 -2.08
N GLY A 133 5.71 4.63 -3.36
CA GLY A 133 5.84 3.31 -3.98
C GLY A 133 7.27 2.78 -3.98
N LEU A 134 8.09 3.31 -4.89
CA LEU A 134 9.44 2.83 -5.18
C LEU A 134 10.39 3.01 -4.00
N LEU A 135 10.42 4.19 -3.37
CA LEU A 135 11.35 4.47 -2.28
C LEU A 135 11.14 3.52 -1.07
N PRO A 136 9.91 3.33 -0.54
CA PRO A 136 9.67 2.36 0.54
C PRO A 136 9.95 0.93 0.09
N PHE A 137 9.54 0.54 -1.11
CA PHE A 137 9.77 -0.81 -1.62
C PHE A 137 11.26 -1.14 -1.72
N LEU A 138 12.06 -0.24 -2.30
CA LEU A 138 13.50 -0.42 -2.45
C LEU A 138 14.23 -0.34 -1.12
N ALA A 139 13.82 0.56 -0.22
CA ALA A 139 14.35 0.63 1.15
C ALA A 139 14.10 -0.68 1.92
N GLY A 140 12.89 -1.23 1.81
CA GLY A 140 12.53 -2.53 2.38
C GLY A 140 13.36 -3.66 1.77
N ALA A 141 13.48 -3.72 0.44
CA ALA A 141 14.30 -4.73 -0.24
C ALA A 141 15.78 -4.65 0.16
N TRP A 142 16.33 -3.44 0.29
CA TRP A 142 17.70 -3.22 0.76
C TRP A 142 17.89 -3.66 2.22
N LEU A 143 16.98 -3.27 3.12
CA LEU A 143 17.02 -3.65 4.52
C LEU A 143 16.93 -5.17 4.69
N LEU A 144 16.04 -5.81 3.92
CA LEU A 144 15.91 -7.26 3.93
C LEU A 144 17.21 -7.94 3.50
N ARG A 145 17.90 -7.42 2.46
CA ARG A 145 19.22 -7.94 2.05
C ARG A 145 20.26 -7.82 3.16
N ARG A 146 20.28 -6.70 3.90
CA ARG A 146 21.19 -6.49 5.04
C ARG A 146 20.95 -7.51 6.16
N VAL A 147 19.68 -7.67 6.58
CA VAL A 147 19.31 -8.64 7.62
C VAL A 147 19.73 -10.06 7.24
N ARG A 148 19.65 -10.42 5.95
CA ARG A 148 20.08 -11.73 5.46
C ARG A 148 21.60 -11.90 5.46
N ALA A 149 22.34 -10.84 5.14
CA ALA A 149 23.80 -10.85 5.16
C ALA A 149 24.34 -10.97 6.59
N ASP A 150 23.78 -10.20 7.53
CA ASP A 150 24.18 -10.23 8.95
C ASP A 150 23.92 -11.62 9.57
N ALA A 151 22.84 -12.28 9.18
CA ALA A 151 22.53 -13.65 9.62
C ALA A 151 23.44 -14.74 8.99
N ALA A 152 24.18 -14.42 7.93
CA ALA A 152 25.05 -15.36 7.21
C ALA A 152 26.54 -15.16 7.53
N ALA A 153 26.91 -14.11 8.26
CA ALA A 153 28.29 -13.87 8.67
C ALA A 153 28.74 -14.94 9.67
N PRO A 154 29.83 -15.68 9.40
CA PRO A 154 30.40 -16.59 10.40
C PRO A 154 30.97 -15.77 11.58
N PHE A 155 30.74 -16.27 12.80
CA PHE A 155 31.29 -15.70 14.04
C PHE A 155 32.82 -15.63 14.01
#